data_AF-A0A511D7C4-F1
#
_entry.id   AF-A0A511D7C4-F1
#
_cell.length_a   1.000
_cell.length_b   1.000
_cell.length_c   1.000
_cell.angle_alpha   90.00
_cell.angle_beta   90.00
_cell.angle_gamma   90.00
#
_symmetry.space_group_name_H-M   'P 1'
#
loop_
_entity.id
_entity.type
_entity.pdbx_description
1 polymer ?
#
loop_
_entity_poly.entity_id
_entity_poly.type
_entity_poly.pdbx_seq_one_letter_code
_entity_poly.pdbx_strand_id
1 'polypeptide(L)'
;MLVSNSAPHLATAITGRRHLTPLAGRDSGPGVNAVWGSINLLSGLLLLSPDRHRVPASWTNDLLAFEAGAAAFAIWMAASERLLRVNVRD
;
A
#
# COMPACT_ATOMS: atom_id res chain seq x y z
N MET A 1 5.45 0.68 -4.86
CA MET A 1 4.42 -0.14 -4.16
C MET A 1 3.29 0.70 -3.59
N LEU A 2 3.51 1.57 -2.60
CA LEU A 2 2.42 2.29 -1.90
C LEU A 2 1.63 3.24 -2.82
N VAL A 3 2.31 4.10 -3.58
CA VAL A 3 1.63 4.99 -4.55
C VAL A 3 0.82 4.16 -5.56
N SER A 4 1.39 3.08 -6.08
CA SER A 4 0.70 2.16 -6.99
C SER A 4 -0.54 1.51 -6.34
N ASN A 5 -0.44 1.14 -5.06
CA ASN A 5 -1.55 0.56 -4.30
C ASN A 5 -2.67 1.59 -4.03
N SER A 6 -2.34 2.87 -3.85
CA SER A 6 -3.35 3.91 -3.60
C SER A 6 -4.37 4.08 -4.74
N ALA A 7 -3.92 3.96 -6.00
CA ALA A 7 -4.75 4.24 -7.17
C ALA A 7 -6.03 3.38 -7.25
N PRO A 8 -5.98 2.03 -7.19
CA PRO A 8 -7.20 1.22 -7.23
C PRO A 8 -8.12 1.44 -6.02
N HIS A 9 -7.59 1.76 -4.83
CA HIS A 9 -8.40 2.07 -3.65
C HIS A 9 -9.14 3.39 -3.78
N LEU A 10 -8.47 4.45 -4.24
CA LEU A 10 -9.10 5.74 -4.50
C LEU A 10 -10.15 5.64 -5.62
N ALA A 11 -9.85 4.92 -6.71
CA ALA A 11 -10.81 4.66 -7.78
C ALA A 11 -12.06 3.89 -7.26
N THR A 12 -11.85 2.89 -6.40
CA THR A 12 -12.96 2.15 -5.78
C THR A 12 -13.80 3.07 -4.89
N ALA A 13 -13.16 3.94 -4.11
CA ALA A 13 -13.85 4.89 -3.25
C ALA A 13 -14.73 5.86 -4.07
N ILE A 14 -14.18 6.44 -5.14
CA ILE A 14 -14.90 7.35 -6.04
C ILE A 14 -16.09 6.64 -6.72
N THR A 15 -15.90 5.38 -7.11
CA THR A 15 -16.94 4.59 -7.78
C THR A 15 -17.97 3.97 -6.84
N GLY A 16 -17.87 4.23 -5.52
CA GLY A 16 -18.82 3.72 -4.53
C GLY A 16 -18.78 2.20 -4.35
N ARG A 17 -17.68 1.54 -4.74
CA ARG A 17 -17.54 0.08 -4.67
C ARG A 17 -16.88 -0.38 -3.38
N ARG A 18 -16.84 -1.71 -3.20
CA ARG A 18 -16.04 -2.37 -2.17
C ARG A 18 -14.75 -2.89 -2.76
N HIS A 19 -13.68 -2.84 -1.99
CA HIS A 19 -12.39 -3.41 -2.32
C HIS A 19 -11.66 -3.72 -1.02
N LEU A 20 -11.06 -4.91 -0.96
CA LEU A 20 -10.43 -5.47 0.23
C LEU A 20 -9.37 -4.53 0.81
N THR A 21 -9.45 -4.23 2.10
CA THR A 21 -8.39 -3.52 2.82
C THR A 21 -8.04 -4.23 4.13
N PRO A 22 -6.85 -4.00 4.71
CA PRO A 22 -6.50 -4.47 6.04
C PRO A 22 -7.39 -3.94 7.17
N LEU A 23 -8.11 -2.83 6.93
CA LEU A 23 -8.87 -2.13 7.98
C LEU A 23 -10.24 -2.77 8.25
N ALA A 24 -10.89 -3.31 7.22
CA ALA A 24 -12.23 -3.91 7.33
C ALA A 24 -12.40 -5.16 6.45
N GLY A 25 -11.31 -5.76 5.98
CA GLY A 25 -11.33 -6.94 5.13
C GLY A 25 -12.18 -6.74 3.87
N ARG A 26 -12.97 -7.76 3.50
CA ARG A 26 -13.84 -7.74 2.32
C ARG A 26 -15.03 -6.78 2.43
N ASP A 27 -15.40 -6.36 3.64
CA ASP A 27 -16.51 -5.40 3.88
C ASP A 27 -16.09 -3.94 3.80
N SER A 28 -14.83 -3.70 3.42
CA SER A 28 -14.29 -2.37 3.16
C SER A 28 -15.09 -1.63 2.08
N GLY A 29 -15.97 -0.75 2.53
CA GLY A 29 -16.77 0.15 1.70
C GLY A 29 -15.98 1.36 1.16
N PRO A 30 -16.67 2.33 0.53
CA PRO A 30 -16.03 3.47 -0.12
C PRO A 30 -15.17 4.32 0.84
N GLY A 31 -15.67 4.61 2.04
CA GLY A 31 -14.93 5.39 3.04
C GLY A 31 -13.66 4.71 3.53
N VAL A 32 -13.72 3.39 3.80
CA VAL A 32 -12.54 2.61 4.23
C VAL A 32 -11.48 2.60 3.12
N ASN A 33 -11.91 2.46 1.86
CA ASN A 33 -11.02 2.53 0.71
C ASN A 33 -10.41 3.91 0.50
N ALA A 34 -11.15 4.99 0.75
CA ALA A 34 -10.62 6.35 0.69
C ALA A 34 -9.52 6.58 1.73
N VAL A 35 -9.76 6.15 2.98
CA VAL A 35 -8.78 6.24 4.07
C VAL A 35 -7.53 5.43 3.74
N TRP A 36 -7.71 4.17 3.35
CA TRP A 36 -6.59 3.29 3.04
C TRP A 36 -5.77 3.76 1.82
N GLY A 37 -6.44 4.21 0.76
CA GLY A 37 -5.80 4.80 -0.41
C GLY A 37 -5.00 6.05 -0.06
N SER A 38 -5.55 6.93 0.80
CA SER A 38 -4.88 8.15 1.25
C SER A 38 -3.63 7.85 2.09
N ILE A 39 -3.70 6.87 3.00
CA ILE A 39 -2.55 6.41 3.78
C ILE A 39 -1.43 5.94 2.84
N ASN A 40 -1.75 5.08 1.87
CA ASN A 40 -0.76 4.59 0.89
C ASN A 40 -0.14 5.72 0.07
N LEU A 41 -0.95 6.69 -0.38
CA LEU A 41 -0.46 7.83 -1.15
C LEU A 41 0.48 8.69 -0.30
N LEU A 42 0.05 9.11 0.88
CA LEU A 42 0.85 9.96 1.78
C LEU A 42 2.16 9.29 2.19
N SER A 43 2.12 8.01 2.59
CA SER A 43 3.32 7.26 2.93
C SER A 43 4.25 7.09 1.72
N GLY A 44 3.70 6.84 0.53
CA GLY A 44 4.49 6.78 -0.69
C GLY A 44 5.19 8.10 -1.05
N LEU A 45 4.48 9.22 -0.92
CA LEU A 45 5.03 10.56 -1.17
C LEU A 45 6.08 10.95 -0.13
N LEU A 46 5.89 10.59 1.14
CA LEU A 46 6.89 10.79 2.19
C LEU A 46 8.19 10.01 1.89
N LEU A 47 8.11 8.78 1.39
CA LEU A 47 9.29 7.99 1.00
C LEU A 47 10.00 8.56 -0.23
N LEU A 48 9.23 9.13 -1.16
CA LEU A 48 9.74 9.79 -2.37
C LEU A 48 10.21 11.23 -2.13
N SER A 49 9.95 11.79 -0.94
CA SER A 49 10.31 13.17 -0.65
C SER A 49 11.82 13.36 -0.83
N PRO A 50 12.26 14.47 -1.46
CA PRO A 50 13.66 14.69 -1.76
C PRO A 50 14.47 14.72 -0.46
N ASP A 51 15.35 13.74 -0.30
CA ASP A 51 16.34 13.79 0.76
C ASP A 51 17.49 14.68 0.27
N ARG A 52 17.69 15.79 0.97
CA ARG A 52 18.70 16.81 0.63
C ARG A 52 20.12 16.27 0.82
N HIS A 53 20.26 15.13 1.50
CA HIS A 53 21.51 14.45 1.78
C HIS A 53 21.70 13.15 0.99
N ARG A 54 20.82 12.83 0.03
CA ARG A 54 20.98 11.63 -0.81
C ARG A 54 22.21 11.77 -1.71
N VAL A 55 23.15 10.85 -1.51
CA VAL A 55 24.22 10.55 -2.47
C VAL A 55 23.57 10.21 -3.82
N PRO A 56 24.15 10.61 -4.98
CA PRO A 56 23.58 10.31 -6.29
C PRO A 56 23.20 8.83 -6.39
N ALA A 57 21.93 8.56 -6.68
CA ALA A 57 21.40 7.21 -6.74
C ALA A 57 22.09 6.43 -7.87
N SER A 58 22.64 5.26 -7.52
CA SER A 58 23.06 4.27 -8.52
C SER A 58 21.87 3.34 -8.79
N TRP A 59 21.75 2.86 -10.03
CA TRP A 59 20.72 1.89 -10.42
C TRP A 59 20.64 0.69 -9.47
N THR A 60 21.78 0.21 -8.97
CA THR A 60 21.87 -0.89 -8.01
C THR A 60 21.16 -0.57 -6.69
N ASN A 61 21.33 0.64 -6.16
CA ASN A 61 20.69 1.06 -4.91
C ASN A 61 19.17 1.18 -5.07
N ASP A 62 18.71 1.69 -6.23
CA ASP A 62 17.27 1.78 -6.53
C ASP A 62 16.64 0.40 -6.68
N LEU A 63 17.33 -0.54 -7.33
CA LEU A 63 16.88 -1.93 -7.46
C LEU A 63 16.76 -2.60 -6.09
N LEU A 64 17.79 -2.49 -5.24
CA LEU A 64 17.74 -3.03 -3.87
C LEU A 64 16.62 -2.40 -3.04
N ALA A 65 16.40 -1.08 -3.15
CA ALA A 65 15.30 -0.41 -2.46
C ALA A 65 13.93 -0.90 -2.96
N PHE A 66 13.79 -1.12 -4.26
CA PHE A 66 12.58 -1.69 -4.85
C PHE A 66 12.32 -3.12 -4.37
N GLU A 67 13.33 -3.99 -4.43
CA GLU A 67 13.24 -5.39 -3.97
C GLU A 67 12.93 -5.47 -2.47
N ALA A 68 13.59 -4.66 -1.64
CA ALA A 68 13.31 -4.59 -0.21
C ALA A 68 11.88 -4.11 0.07
N GLY A 69 11.40 -3.11 -0.68
CA GLY A 69 10.01 -2.65 -0.60
C GLY A 69 9.01 -3.73 -1.02
N ALA A 70 9.32 -4.51 -2.07
CA ALA A 70 8.49 -5.62 -2.52
C ALA A 70 8.45 -6.75 -1.48
N ALA A 71 9.60 -7.12 -0.92
CA ALA A 71 9.71 -8.14 0.13
C ALA A 71 8.95 -7.72 1.40
N ALA A 72 9.13 -6.47 1.86
CA ALA A 72 8.42 -5.93 3.01
C ALA A 72 6.89 -5.96 2.80
N PHE A 73 6.42 -5.59 1.60
CA PHE A 73 5.01 -5.63 1.26
C PHE A 73 4.46 -7.07 1.23
N ALA A 74 5.21 -8.02 0.68
CA ALA A 74 4.84 -9.44 0.67
C ALA A 74 4.75 -10.03 2.08
N ILE A 75 5.73 -9.73 2.95
CA ILE A 75 5.72 -10.14 4.37
C ILE A 75 4.50 -9.56 5.08
N TRP A 76 4.21 -8.27 4.88
CA TRP A 76 3.03 -7.63 5.45
C TRP A 76 1.72 -8.31 5.00
N MET A 77 1.58 -8.60 3.71
CA MET A 77 0.41 -9.31 3.18
C MET A 77 0.25 -10.70 3.81
N ALA A 78 1.33 -11.47 3.91
CA ALA A 78 1.30 -12.80 4.54
C ALA A 78 0.95 -12.72 6.04
N ALA A 79 1.52 -11.75 6.76
CA ALA A 79 1.24 -11.55 8.18
C ALA A 79 -0.19 -11.08 8.44
N SER A 80 -0.67 -10.10 7.68
CA SER A 80 -2.04 -9.59 7.80
C SER A 80 -3.08 -10.67 7.47
N GLU A 81 -2.84 -11.51 6.46
CA GLU A 81 -3.72 -12.65 6.19
C GLU A 81 -3.72 -13.65 7.35
N ARG A 82 -2.55 -14.00 7.88
CA ARG A 82 -2.43 -14.95 8.98
C ARG A 82 -3.11 -14.46 10.27
N LEU A 83 -3.04 -13.16 10.55
CA LEU A 83 -3.52 -12.58 11.82
C LEU A 83 -4.96 -12.07 11.74
N LEU A 84 -5.33 -11.45 10.62
CA LEU A 84 -6.62 -10.77 10.45
C LEU A 84 -7.59 -11.54 9.55
N ARG A 85 -7.13 -12.62 8.89
CA ARG A 85 -7.94 -13.45 7.97
C ARG A 85 -8.69 -12.61 6.92
N VAL A 86 -8.06 -11.54 6.45
CA VAL A 86 -8.69 -10.52 5.62
C VAL A 86 -9.27 -11.06 4.32
N ASN A 87 -8.81 -12.22 3.85
CA ASN A 87 -9.25 -12.84 2.60
C ASN A 87 -10.19 -14.04 2.77
N VAL A 88 -10.48 -14.51 3.99
CA VAL A 88 -11.31 -15.70 4.24
C VAL A 88 -12.81 -15.31 4.37
N ARG A 89 -13.73 -16.18 3.92
CA ARG A 89 -15.18 -16.08 4.20
C ARG A 89 -15.48 -17.01 5.38
N ASP A 90 -16.21 -16.51 6.38
CA ASP A 90 -16.92 -17.37 7.32
C ASP A 90 -18.09 -18.09 6.62
#